data_AF-A0A7S3P0V6-F1
#
_entry.id   AF-A0A7S3P0V6-F1
#
_cell.length_a   1.000
_cell.length_b   1.000
_cell.length_c   1.000
_cell.angle_alpha   90.00
_cell.angle_beta   90.00
_cell.angle_gamma   90.00
#
_symmetry.space_group_name_H-M   'P 1'
#
loop_
_entity.id
_entity.type
_entity.pdbx_description
1 polymer ?
#
loop_
_entity_poly.entity_id
_entity_poly.type
_entity_poly.pdbx_seq_one_letter_code
_entity_poly.pdbx_strand_id
1 'polypeptide(L)'
;MAKNKRATKDGSKGNTKKKTGGKSQQNQLDDTAPTTTNSARLIRLFPLDADTALEYLATLAPLLAVAMWLGFSVGVGWVNVGWDEAWRLRVASGLRTTTVYQLATFQPGKWQELSANTIQSAATWTRDYERPAKVRDFERNPSHPQAFTMLREAVVREKGGFVHDDLGFLAPAPCGAARGLGMVRDSFHNCQTRCFPGTWQEKTKANQTAVPPGDTAVFKQEEVLIKVPLAFQMTRQVALNTLLTLIPAHIQQMANLHTLDDAALLVLLLAHERGIGRLSRWFPYIVTLPHYPSCGYHRSVRPQILDMLEVLEAEYEVETSGWTTELAKAAQYATKIAESLSRDYGAFLKIPPGITSVQNLEWALCQVASRATAGHEKHGSLRLVPLMDMINHDQTAGGFVELKGNESYAAGDFIETTESDEGAFVVRSLRNGRRRPLKLGQELLVNYNVPHYAPLDWLISTGFVPPERWGKWHKVDRVWPPQRWNSVPDGAQPTAEQWNRDKPTILKSLSETDPRDLM
;
A
#
# COMPACT_ATOMS: atom_id res chain seq x y z
N MET A 1 46.93 -27.80 38.32
CA MET A 1 47.83 -26.77 38.89
C MET A 1 47.03 -25.51 39.17
N ALA A 2 47.15 -24.99 40.40
CA ALA A 2 46.69 -23.72 41.00
C ALA A 2 45.54 -22.93 40.30
N LYS A 3 44.30 -22.91 40.80
CA LYS A 3 43.76 -22.08 41.93
C LYS A 3 44.18 -20.61 41.91
N ASN A 4 43.22 -19.69 41.73
CA ASN A 4 43.20 -18.47 42.51
C ASN A 4 41.77 -17.98 42.82
N LYS A 5 41.53 -17.75 44.11
CA LYS A 5 40.33 -17.21 44.77
C LYS A 5 40.61 -15.77 45.19
N ARG A 6 39.60 -14.89 45.18
CA ARG A 6 39.38 -13.77 46.13
C ARG A 6 37.96 -13.23 45.87
N ALA A 7 36.98 -13.38 46.75
CA ALA A 7 36.79 -12.81 48.09
C ALA A 7 36.31 -11.34 48.08
N THR A 8 35.01 -11.23 48.34
CA THR A 8 34.15 -10.18 48.90
C THR A 8 34.77 -8.97 49.61
N LYS A 9 34.08 -7.82 49.51
CA LYS A 9 33.93 -6.88 50.62
C LYS A 9 32.62 -6.08 50.55
N ASP A 10 31.88 -6.15 51.65
CA ASP A 10 30.68 -5.38 51.98
C ASP A 10 30.96 -3.89 52.24
N GLY A 11 29.90 -3.09 52.05
CA GLY A 11 29.49 -2.07 53.03
C GLY A 11 29.61 -0.61 52.59
N SER A 12 28.46 0.06 52.40
CA SER A 12 28.10 1.23 53.24
C SER A 12 26.72 1.79 52.87
N LYS A 13 25.94 2.03 53.93
CA LYS A 13 24.64 2.72 53.95
C LYS A 13 24.81 4.21 53.62
N GLY A 14 23.82 4.78 52.93
CA GLY A 14 23.71 6.22 52.68
C GLY A 14 22.26 6.63 52.49
N ASN A 15 21.65 7.11 53.56
CA ASN A 15 20.28 7.56 53.72
C ASN A 15 20.16 9.04 53.31
N THR A 16 19.24 9.47 52.42
CA THR A 16 18.67 10.84 52.47
C THR A 16 17.46 11.09 51.56
N LYS A 17 16.35 11.50 52.20
CA LYS A 17 15.43 12.62 51.89
C LYS A 17 14.65 12.67 50.55
N LYS A 18 13.40 12.20 50.63
CA LYS A 18 12.14 12.98 50.58
C LYS A 18 12.19 14.39 49.94
N LYS A 19 11.48 14.59 48.82
CA LYS A 19 10.73 15.82 48.52
C LYS A 19 9.56 15.55 47.57
N THR A 20 8.37 15.52 48.17
CA THR A 20 7.05 15.65 47.53
C THR A 20 6.84 17.09 47.09
N GLY A 21 6.34 17.30 45.88
CA GLY A 21 5.95 18.62 45.37
C GLY A 21 4.88 18.49 44.30
N GLY A 22 3.63 18.30 44.73
CA GLY A 22 2.46 18.46 43.87
C GLY A 22 2.15 19.94 43.68
N LYS A 23 1.77 20.32 42.45
CA LYS A 23 1.00 21.53 42.19
C LYS A 23 -0.12 21.20 41.22
N SER A 24 -1.31 21.19 41.80
CA SER A 24 -2.60 21.40 41.14
C SER A 24 -2.57 22.75 40.42
N GLN A 25 -3.00 22.78 39.15
CA GLN A 25 -3.46 23.99 38.50
C GLN A 25 -4.91 23.81 38.08
N GLN A 26 -5.65 24.86 38.40
CA GLN A 26 -7.08 24.95 38.57
C GLN A 26 -7.67 25.58 37.31
N ASN A 27 -8.86 25.08 36.94
CA ASN A 27 -9.69 25.59 35.87
C ASN A 27 -9.87 27.11 35.92
N GLN A 28 -9.75 27.76 34.76
CA GLN A 28 -10.32 29.08 34.53
C GLN A 28 -11.05 29.04 33.18
N LEU A 29 -12.38 28.99 33.26
CA LEU A 29 -13.31 29.22 32.16
C LEU A 29 -13.42 30.74 31.97
N ASP A 30 -13.12 31.22 30.76
CA ASP A 30 -13.47 32.58 30.33
C ASP A 30 -14.63 32.50 29.34
N ASP A 31 -15.78 33.04 29.77
CA ASP A 31 -16.94 33.35 28.95
C ASP A 31 -16.66 34.60 28.11
N THR A 32 -16.65 34.47 26.77
CA THR A 32 -16.77 35.62 25.86
C THR A 32 -17.78 35.34 24.75
N ALA A 33 -18.68 36.30 24.55
CA ALA A 33 -19.84 36.25 23.65
C ALA A 33 -19.44 36.22 22.15
N PRO A 34 -20.26 35.61 21.27
CA PRO A 34 -19.93 35.50 19.85
C PRO A 34 -20.20 36.80 19.08
N THR A 35 -19.15 37.35 18.46
CA THR A 35 -19.24 38.45 17.50
C THR A 35 -19.67 37.97 16.11
N THR A 36 -20.47 38.80 15.44
CA THR A 36 -21.29 38.61 14.22
C THR A 36 -20.54 38.40 12.89
N THR A 37 -19.33 37.84 12.90
CA THR A 37 -18.44 37.74 11.71
C THR A 37 -18.53 36.43 10.90
N ASN A 38 -19.42 35.49 11.25
CA ASN A 38 -19.43 34.15 10.63
C ASN A 38 -20.17 34.05 9.28
N SER A 39 -21.02 35.01 8.90
CA SER A 39 -21.83 34.91 7.69
C SER A 39 -21.03 35.11 6.40
N ALA A 40 -19.94 35.90 6.45
CA ALA A 40 -19.12 36.20 5.27
C ALA A 40 -18.12 35.09 4.88
N ARG A 41 -17.88 34.10 5.76
CA ARG A 41 -16.97 32.97 5.50
C ARG A 41 -17.63 31.79 4.79
N LEU A 42 -18.95 31.65 4.88
CA LEU A 42 -19.69 30.52 4.29
C LEU A 42 -19.77 30.57 2.75
N ILE A 43 -19.57 31.74 2.14
CA ILE A 43 -19.69 31.93 0.68
C ILE A 43 -18.43 31.47 -0.09
N ARG A 44 -17.29 31.22 0.58
CA ARG A 44 -16.04 30.79 -0.08
C ARG A 44 -15.85 29.26 -0.21
N LEU A 45 -16.84 28.43 0.15
CA LEU A 45 -16.64 26.99 0.33
C LEU A 45 -16.95 26.11 -0.90
N PHE A 46 -17.34 26.67 -2.05
CA PHE A 46 -17.57 25.89 -3.27
C PHE A 46 -17.09 26.67 -4.50
N PRO A 47 -16.08 26.18 -5.25
CA PRO A 47 -15.90 26.60 -6.62
C PRO A 47 -16.87 25.78 -7.46
N LEU A 48 -18.16 26.04 -7.33
CA LEU A 48 -18.99 25.93 -8.52
C LEU A 48 -18.42 26.98 -9.46
N ASP A 49 -17.98 26.55 -10.64
CA ASP A 49 -17.64 27.51 -11.69
C ASP A 49 -18.75 28.56 -11.74
N ALA A 50 -18.35 29.83 -11.68
CA ALA A 50 -19.28 30.94 -11.59
C ALA A 50 -20.32 30.85 -12.72
N ASP A 51 -19.90 30.33 -13.87
CA ASP A 51 -20.73 30.12 -15.05
C ASP A 51 -21.80 29.04 -14.82
N THR A 52 -21.46 27.91 -14.18
CA THR A 52 -22.44 26.86 -13.86
C THR A 52 -23.45 27.32 -12.81
N ALA A 53 -23.01 28.06 -11.79
CA ALA A 53 -23.91 28.62 -10.78
C ALA A 53 -24.88 29.65 -11.39
N LEU A 54 -24.40 30.45 -12.35
CA LEU A 54 -25.20 31.44 -13.06
C LEU A 54 -26.24 30.79 -13.97
N GLU A 55 -25.90 29.72 -14.69
CA GLU A 55 -26.84 28.97 -15.53
C GLU A 55 -27.98 28.33 -14.72
N TYR A 56 -27.67 27.76 -13.55
CA TYR A 56 -28.69 27.21 -12.65
C TYR A 56 -29.61 28.28 -12.06
N LEU A 57 -29.06 29.44 -11.66
CA LEU A 57 -29.86 30.57 -11.20
C LEU A 57 -30.74 31.12 -12.33
N ALA A 58 -30.22 31.20 -13.55
CA ALA A 58 -30.95 31.68 -14.72
C ALA A 58 -32.12 30.77 -15.13
N THR A 59 -32.01 29.46 -14.89
CA THR A 59 -33.07 28.49 -15.22
C THR A 59 -34.13 28.34 -14.12
N LEU A 60 -33.74 28.42 -12.84
CA LEU A 60 -34.67 28.27 -11.71
C LEU A 60 -35.42 29.56 -11.35
N ALA A 61 -34.80 30.73 -11.53
CA ALA A 61 -35.41 32.01 -11.17
C ALA A 61 -36.73 32.31 -11.93
N PRO A 62 -36.87 32.04 -13.25
CA PRO A 62 -38.12 32.27 -13.96
C PRO A 62 -39.26 31.38 -13.49
N LEU A 63 -38.99 30.10 -13.21
CA LEU A 63 -39.99 29.14 -12.73
C LEU A 63 -40.51 29.52 -11.34
N LEU A 64 -39.61 29.94 -10.45
CA LEU A 64 -39.97 30.44 -9.13
C LEU A 64 -40.77 31.74 -9.23
N ALA A 65 -40.40 32.66 -10.12
CA ALA A 65 -41.13 33.90 -10.35
C ALA A 65 -42.57 33.66 -10.84
N VAL A 66 -42.77 32.73 -11.78
CA VAL A 66 -44.11 32.36 -12.29
C VAL A 66 -44.97 31.72 -11.19
N ALA A 67 -44.40 30.81 -10.39
CA ALA A 67 -45.11 30.17 -9.30
C ALA A 67 -45.54 31.18 -8.21
N MET A 68 -44.64 32.11 -7.86
CA MET A 68 -44.95 33.19 -6.91
C MET A 68 -46.02 34.14 -7.45
N TRP A 69 -45.95 34.51 -8.73
CA TRP A 69 -46.93 35.39 -9.36
C TRP A 69 -48.32 34.76 -9.43
N LEU A 70 -48.41 33.47 -9.77
CA LEU A 70 -49.67 32.71 -9.75
C LEU A 70 -50.24 32.61 -8.34
N GLY A 71 -49.41 32.27 -7.34
CA GLY A 71 -49.84 32.19 -5.95
C GLY A 71 -50.35 33.53 -5.41
N PHE A 72 -49.68 34.64 -5.75
CA PHE A 72 -50.11 35.98 -5.39
C PHE A 72 -51.43 36.37 -6.09
N SER A 73 -51.53 36.13 -7.40
CA SER A 73 -52.72 36.50 -8.20
C SER A 73 -53.97 35.73 -7.76
N VAL A 74 -53.82 34.47 -7.35
CA VAL A 74 -54.91 33.68 -6.74
C VAL A 74 -55.24 34.20 -5.33
N GLY A 75 -54.22 34.51 -4.52
CA GLY A 75 -54.41 34.97 -3.13
C GLY A 75 -55.06 36.35 -3.00
N VAL A 76 -54.77 37.27 -3.91
CA VAL A 76 -55.36 38.63 -3.95
C VAL A 76 -56.70 38.63 -4.71
N GLY A 77 -57.11 37.50 -5.28
CA GLY A 77 -58.38 37.35 -5.99
C GLY A 77 -58.39 37.99 -7.39
N TRP A 78 -57.23 38.33 -7.95
CA TRP A 78 -57.10 38.84 -9.32
C TRP A 78 -57.52 37.81 -10.37
N VAL A 79 -57.37 36.52 -10.05
CA VAL A 79 -57.91 35.42 -10.86
C VAL A 79 -59.19 34.92 -10.18
N ASN A 80 -60.33 35.35 -10.68
CA ASN A 80 -61.64 35.00 -10.12
C ASN A 80 -62.19 33.73 -10.78
N VAL A 81 -61.77 32.55 -10.28
CA VAL A 81 -62.09 31.24 -10.88
C VAL A 81 -63.44 30.66 -10.41
N GLY A 82 -64.33 31.48 -9.83
CA GLY A 82 -65.62 31.00 -9.29
C GLY A 82 -65.51 30.09 -8.05
N TRP A 83 -64.34 30.05 -7.41
CA TRP A 83 -64.10 29.21 -6.23
C TRP A 83 -64.54 29.88 -4.93
N ASP A 84 -65.12 29.07 -4.03
CA ASP A 84 -65.55 29.44 -2.67
C ASP A 84 -64.42 30.07 -1.84
N GLU A 85 -64.76 31.08 -1.05
CA GLU A 85 -63.86 31.88 -0.22
C GLU A 85 -63.07 31.01 0.77
N ALA A 86 -63.74 30.01 1.36
CA ALA A 86 -63.12 29.07 2.29
C ALA A 86 -62.05 28.18 1.62
N TRP A 87 -62.15 27.96 0.31
CA TRP A 87 -61.13 27.24 -0.46
C TRP A 87 -59.94 28.15 -0.77
N ARG A 88 -60.20 29.40 -1.19
CA ARG A 88 -59.15 30.39 -1.46
C ARG A 88 -58.28 30.66 -0.24
N LEU A 89 -58.90 30.80 0.94
CA LEU A 89 -58.17 30.98 2.20
C LEU A 89 -57.31 29.77 2.57
N ARG A 90 -57.80 28.55 2.32
CA ARG A 90 -57.02 27.31 2.54
C ARG A 90 -55.86 27.18 1.57
N VAL A 91 -56.05 27.51 0.29
CA VAL A 91 -54.96 27.51 -0.70
C VAL A 91 -53.96 28.62 -0.44
N ALA A 92 -54.40 29.82 -0.05
CA ALA A 92 -53.51 30.90 0.37
C ALA A 92 -52.73 30.53 1.64
N SER A 93 -53.36 29.88 2.62
CA SER A 93 -52.70 29.38 3.83
C SER A 93 -51.69 28.26 3.50
N GLY A 94 -52.07 27.30 2.65
CA GLY A 94 -51.20 26.24 2.17
C GLY A 94 -49.98 26.79 1.42
N LEU A 95 -50.19 27.73 0.49
CA LEU A 95 -49.13 28.42 -0.23
C LEU A 95 -48.21 29.19 0.73
N ARG A 96 -48.75 29.88 1.75
CA ARG A 96 -47.96 30.58 2.78
C ARG A 96 -47.09 29.66 3.63
N THR A 97 -47.51 28.41 3.81
CA THR A 97 -46.73 27.39 4.53
C THR A 97 -45.71 26.66 3.65
N THR A 98 -45.73 26.85 2.32
CA THR A 98 -44.72 26.25 1.45
C THR A 98 -43.36 26.91 1.64
N THR A 99 -42.31 26.10 1.56
CA THR A 99 -40.90 26.55 1.61
C THR A 99 -40.63 27.66 0.60
N VAL A 100 -41.28 27.63 -0.57
CA VAL A 100 -41.13 28.64 -1.63
C VAL A 100 -41.64 30.01 -1.17
N TYR A 101 -42.81 30.09 -0.53
CA TYR A 101 -43.33 31.35 -0.01
C TYR A 101 -42.53 31.87 1.19
N GLN A 102 -42.07 30.97 2.07
CA GLN A 102 -41.21 31.33 3.21
C GLN A 102 -39.84 31.87 2.75
N LEU A 103 -39.30 31.35 1.65
CA LEU A 103 -38.11 31.90 0.99
C LEU A 103 -38.43 33.26 0.34
N ALA A 104 -39.52 33.37 -0.40
CA ALA A 104 -39.96 34.61 -1.07
C ALA A 104 -40.21 35.78 -0.11
N THR A 105 -40.64 35.49 1.12
CA THR A 105 -40.93 36.49 2.15
C THR A 105 -39.73 36.83 3.03
N PHE A 106 -38.52 36.36 2.66
CA PHE A 106 -37.27 36.64 3.39
C PHE A 106 -37.34 36.32 4.89
N GLN A 107 -38.02 35.23 5.28
CA GLN A 107 -38.06 34.85 6.69
C GLN A 107 -36.62 34.56 7.20
N PRO A 108 -36.13 35.28 8.23
CA PRO A 108 -34.70 35.30 8.59
C PRO A 108 -34.07 33.94 8.96
N GLY A 109 -34.85 32.90 9.26
CA GLY A 109 -34.34 31.55 9.58
C GLY A 109 -34.40 30.54 8.44
N LYS A 110 -35.31 30.72 7.46
CA LYS A 110 -35.56 29.70 6.43
C LYS A 110 -34.51 29.69 5.32
N TRP A 111 -33.93 30.84 5.01
CA TRP A 111 -32.76 30.92 4.13
C TRP A 111 -31.51 30.29 4.75
N GLN A 112 -31.36 30.36 6.07
CA GLN A 112 -30.26 29.69 6.78
C GLN A 112 -30.44 28.17 6.79
N GLU A 113 -31.67 27.68 7.00
CA GLU A 113 -31.98 26.25 6.94
C GLU A 113 -31.84 25.68 5.52
N LEU A 114 -32.34 26.40 4.50
CA LEU A 114 -32.19 25.99 3.11
C LEU A 114 -30.72 26.02 2.68
N SER A 115 -29.99 27.10 2.99
CA SER A 115 -28.57 27.17 2.65
C SER A 115 -27.77 26.07 3.35
N ALA A 116 -28.02 25.77 4.62
CA ALA A 116 -27.36 24.67 5.32
C ALA A 116 -27.67 23.30 4.67
N ASN A 117 -28.94 23.01 4.38
CA ASN A 117 -29.36 21.76 3.76
C ASN A 117 -28.86 21.63 2.31
N THR A 118 -28.88 22.70 1.53
CA THR A 118 -28.37 22.74 0.15
C THR A 118 -26.86 22.64 0.13
N ILE A 119 -26.14 23.32 1.02
CA ILE A 119 -24.68 23.21 1.17
C ILE A 119 -24.31 21.78 1.57
N GLN A 120 -25.03 21.17 2.52
CA GLN A 120 -24.78 19.80 2.94
C GLN A 120 -25.09 18.81 1.81
N SER A 121 -26.20 18.99 1.09
CA SER A 121 -26.59 18.15 -0.05
C SER A 121 -25.60 18.27 -1.20
N ALA A 122 -25.16 19.49 -1.53
CA ALA A 122 -24.13 19.73 -2.53
C ALA A 122 -22.79 19.11 -2.11
N ALA A 123 -22.37 19.27 -0.85
CA ALA A 123 -21.16 18.65 -0.33
C ALA A 123 -21.22 17.11 -0.39
N THR A 124 -22.35 16.50 -0.05
CA THR A 124 -22.54 15.04 -0.20
C THR A 124 -22.53 14.62 -1.66
N TRP A 125 -23.21 15.35 -2.55
CA TRP A 125 -23.24 15.04 -3.98
C TRP A 125 -21.86 15.18 -4.62
N THR A 126 -21.13 16.27 -4.37
CA THR A 126 -19.76 16.46 -4.86
C THR A 126 -18.85 15.36 -4.33
N ARG A 127 -18.96 14.99 -3.06
CA ARG A 127 -18.20 13.85 -2.50
C ARG A 127 -18.54 12.54 -3.21
N ASP A 128 -19.81 12.30 -3.48
CA ASP A 128 -20.28 11.05 -4.10
C ASP A 128 -19.99 11.02 -5.61
N TYR A 129 -19.83 12.17 -6.27
CA TYR A 129 -19.44 12.29 -7.69
C TYR A 129 -17.91 12.28 -7.89
N GLU A 130 -17.16 13.00 -7.05
CA GLU A 130 -15.70 13.02 -7.10
C GLU A 130 -15.08 11.68 -6.74
N ARG A 131 -15.71 10.93 -5.83
CA ARG A 131 -15.16 9.65 -5.35
C ARG A 131 -15.01 8.62 -6.48
N PRO A 132 -16.01 8.35 -7.34
CA PRO A 132 -15.86 7.49 -8.51
C PRO A 132 -14.83 8.00 -9.54
N ALA A 133 -14.71 9.32 -9.73
CA ALA A 133 -13.74 9.90 -10.66
C ALA A 133 -12.31 9.70 -10.14
N LYS A 134 -12.04 10.06 -8.89
CA LYS A 134 -10.76 9.83 -8.22
C LYS A 134 -10.41 8.34 -8.15
N VAL A 135 -11.39 7.49 -7.90
CA VAL A 135 -11.23 6.03 -7.96
C VAL A 135 -10.76 5.55 -9.32
N ARG A 136 -11.36 6.05 -10.41
CA ARG A 136 -10.94 5.71 -11.77
C ARG A 136 -9.53 6.24 -12.08
N ASP A 137 -9.16 7.39 -11.52
CA ASP A 137 -7.79 7.90 -11.60
C ASP A 137 -6.80 7.02 -10.82
N PHE A 138 -7.15 6.51 -9.64
CA PHE A 138 -6.30 5.56 -8.90
C PHE A 138 -6.15 4.23 -9.63
N GLU A 139 -7.23 3.72 -10.24
CA GLU A 139 -7.20 2.49 -11.03
C GLU A 139 -6.31 2.63 -12.27
N ARG A 140 -6.16 3.86 -12.80
CA ARG A 140 -5.29 4.15 -13.96
C ARG A 140 -3.87 4.51 -13.57
N ASN A 141 -3.63 4.93 -12.32
CA ASN A 141 -2.34 5.40 -11.85
C ASN A 141 -2.01 4.79 -10.47
N PRO A 142 -1.49 3.55 -10.41
CA PRO A 142 -1.07 2.91 -9.15
C PRO A 142 0.06 3.68 -8.44
N SER A 143 0.79 4.53 -9.17
CA SER A 143 1.81 5.43 -8.62
C SER A 143 1.23 6.72 -8.03
N HIS A 144 -0.11 6.83 -7.90
CA HIS A 144 -0.74 8.03 -7.37
C HIS A 144 -0.31 8.24 -5.90
N PRO A 145 0.19 9.44 -5.52
CA PRO A 145 0.68 9.72 -4.16
C PRO A 145 -0.28 9.34 -3.03
N GLN A 146 -1.59 9.43 -3.27
CA GLN A 146 -2.63 9.03 -2.31
C GLN A 146 -2.62 7.54 -1.95
N ALA A 147 -2.30 6.63 -2.88
CA ALA A 147 -2.22 5.20 -2.59
C ALA A 147 -1.17 4.93 -1.50
N PHE A 148 -0.02 5.61 -1.63
CA PHE A 148 1.05 5.56 -0.63
C PHE A 148 0.67 6.22 0.69
N THR A 149 -0.10 7.31 0.66
CA THR A 149 -0.63 7.89 1.90
C THR A 149 -1.59 6.92 2.60
N MET A 150 -2.46 6.22 1.85
CA MET A 150 -3.34 5.20 2.43
C MET A 150 -2.55 4.04 3.02
N LEU A 151 -1.46 3.60 2.37
CA LEU A 151 -0.57 2.57 2.90
C LEU A 151 0.12 3.02 4.19
N ARG A 152 0.66 4.25 4.21
CA ARG A 152 1.24 4.85 5.42
C ARG A 152 0.23 4.85 6.57
N GLU A 153 -0.97 5.35 6.32
CA GLU A 153 -2.05 5.39 7.31
C GLU A 153 -2.45 4.00 7.79
N ALA A 154 -2.48 3.01 6.90
CA ALA A 154 -2.75 1.63 7.26
C ALA A 154 -1.69 1.09 8.23
N VAL A 155 -0.40 1.33 7.98
CA VAL A 155 0.69 0.94 8.90
C VAL A 155 0.58 1.64 10.25
N VAL A 156 0.34 2.95 10.27
CA VAL A 156 0.27 3.74 11.52
C VAL A 156 -0.92 3.34 12.40
N ARG A 157 -2.03 2.91 11.80
CA ARG A 157 -3.21 2.43 12.55
C ARG A 157 -3.02 1.06 13.19
N GLU A 158 -2.05 0.28 12.72
CA GLU A 158 -1.74 -1.01 13.29
C GLU A 158 -1.02 -0.83 14.63
N LYS A 159 -1.38 -1.66 15.61
CA LYS A 159 -0.80 -1.55 16.95
C LYS A 159 0.71 -1.73 16.87
N GLY A 160 1.45 -0.70 17.31
CA GLY A 160 2.91 -0.68 17.29
C GLY A 160 3.52 -0.31 15.93
N GLY A 161 2.71 -0.01 14.92
CA GLY A 161 3.17 0.52 13.65
C GLY A 161 3.55 1.99 13.74
N PHE A 162 4.57 2.39 12.99
CA PHE A 162 5.10 3.74 13.01
C PHE A 162 5.69 4.11 11.65
N VAL A 163 5.40 5.33 11.19
CA VAL A 163 6.04 5.93 10.01
C VAL A 163 6.29 7.39 10.34
N HIS A 164 7.54 7.82 10.23
CA HIS A 164 7.93 9.19 10.52
C HIS A 164 7.14 10.19 9.65
N ASP A 165 6.65 11.29 10.23
CA ASP A 165 5.78 12.28 9.55
C ASP A 165 6.45 12.99 8.37
N ASP A 166 7.76 13.26 8.48
CA ASP A 166 8.58 13.83 7.40
C ASP A 166 8.91 12.88 6.23
N LEU A 167 8.47 11.62 6.27
CA LEU A 167 8.68 10.69 5.15
C LEU A 167 7.52 10.78 4.16
N GLY A 168 7.89 11.07 2.91
CA GLY A 168 6.99 11.09 1.75
C GLY A 168 7.50 10.19 0.63
N PHE A 169 6.78 10.22 -0.48
CA PHE A 169 7.14 9.50 -1.70
C PHE A 169 7.30 10.49 -2.84
N LEU A 170 8.35 10.30 -3.65
CA LEU A 170 8.57 11.02 -4.89
C LEU A 170 8.65 10.03 -6.06
N ALA A 171 8.08 10.46 -7.19
CA ALA A 171 8.15 9.76 -8.47
C ALA A 171 8.47 10.82 -9.55
N PRO A 172 9.63 10.76 -10.22
CA PRO A 172 10.70 9.80 -9.98
C PRO A 172 11.43 10.02 -8.65
N ALA A 173 12.12 8.98 -8.16
CA ALA A 173 13.05 9.07 -7.04
C ALA A 173 14.14 10.13 -7.30
N PRO A 174 14.59 10.88 -6.27
CA PRO A 174 15.49 12.02 -6.46
C PRO A 174 16.94 11.63 -6.78
N CYS A 175 17.37 10.40 -6.48
CA CYS A 175 18.70 9.92 -6.86
C CYS A 175 18.65 8.65 -7.72
N GLY A 176 19.34 8.69 -8.85
CA GLY A 176 19.33 7.63 -9.87
C GLY A 176 18.12 7.75 -10.80
N ALA A 177 18.33 8.26 -12.01
CA ALA A 177 17.31 8.65 -12.99
C ALA A 177 16.34 7.55 -13.48
N ALA A 178 16.36 6.34 -12.89
CA ALA A 178 15.60 5.18 -13.34
C ALA A 178 14.95 4.35 -12.20
N ARG A 179 15.01 4.79 -10.93
CA ARG A 179 14.58 3.95 -9.77
C ARG A 179 13.07 3.95 -9.49
N GLY A 180 12.26 4.56 -10.36
CA GLY A 180 10.82 4.63 -10.17
C GLY A 180 10.45 5.46 -8.95
N LEU A 181 9.80 4.84 -7.97
CA LEU A 181 9.35 5.49 -6.73
C LEU A 181 10.47 5.51 -5.70
N GLY A 182 10.68 6.63 -5.01
CA GLY A 182 11.61 6.74 -3.89
C GLY A 182 10.93 7.29 -2.64
N MET A 183 11.24 6.71 -1.48
CA MET A 183 10.82 7.26 -0.20
C MET A 183 11.83 8.32 0.25
N VAL A 184 11.35 9.54 0.45
CA VAL A 184 12.22 10.69 0.69
C VAL A 184 11.85 11.38 1.97
N ARG A 185 12.84 12.04 2.57
CA ARG A 185 12.56 13.07 3.55
C ARG A 185 12.14 14.33 2.79
N ASP A 186 10.86 14.50 2.57
CA ASP A 186 10.32 15.76 2.08
C ASP A 186 9.18 16.12 3.02
N SER A 187 9.18 17.35 3.54
CA SER A 187 8.08 17.81 4.38
C SER A 187 6.79 17.50 3.63
N PHE A 188 5.93 16.71 4.25
CA PHE A 188 4.67 16.14 3.74
C PHE A 188 3.63 17.21 3.28
N HIS A 189 4.05 18.45 3.04
CA HIS A 189 3.31 19.67 3.33
C HIS A 189 2.81 20.51 2.16
N ASN A 190 3.24 20.32 0.91
CA ASN A 190 2.69 21.12 -0.20
C ASN A 190 1.91 20.31 -1.25
N CYS A 191 2.43 19.16 -1.69
CA CYS A 191 1.72 18.34 -2.67
C CYS A 191 0.74 17.36 -1.99
N GLN A 192 1.10 16.77 -0.85
CA GLN A 192 0.31 15.71 -0.20
C GLN A 192 -0.76 16.22 0.78
N THR A 193 -0.52 17.32 1.52
CA THR A 193 -1.56 18.05 2.29
C THR A 193 -2.73 18.51 1.42
N ARG A 194 -2.49 18.88 0.16
CA ARG A 194 -3.53 19.24 -0.80
C ARG A 194 -4.24 18.01 -1.40
N CYS A 195 -3.61 16.85 -1.36
CA CYS A 195 -4.11 15.61 -1.97
C CYS A 195 -4.78 14.61 -0.99
N PHE A 196 -4.87 14.87 0.33
CA PHE A 196 -5.66 14.18 1.38
C PHE A 196 -5.96 12.66 1.28
N PRO A 197 -5.46 11.88 2.24
CA PRO A 197 -6.31 11.41 3.35
C PRO A 197 -5.64 11.57 4.74
N GLY A 198 -6.27 12.30 5.65
CA GLY A 198 -5.88 12.43 7.07
C GLY A 198 -7.13 12.70 7.92
N THR A 199 -7.11 12.34 9.21
CA THR A 199 -8.26 12.53 10.10
C THR A 199 -8.53 14.02 10.37
N TRP A 200 -9.77 14.40 10.65
CA TRP A 200 -10.13 15.81 10.89
C TRP A 200 -9.35 16.44 12.06
N GLN A 201 -8.92 15.62 13.03
CA GLN A 201 -8.12 16.03 14.19
C GLN A 201 -6.66 16.33 13.81
N GLU A 202 -6.08 15.60 12.86
CA GLU A 202 -4.76 15.92 12.29
C GLU A 202 -4.80 17.22 11.50
N LYS A 203 -5.89 17.47 10.75
CA LYS A 203 -6.08 18.73 9.99
C LYS A 203 -6.12 19.95 10.91
N THR A 204 -6.77 19.83 12.06
CA THR A 204 -6.91 20.93 13.02
C THR A 204 -5.62 21.17 13.80
N LYS A 205 -4.88 20.11 14.16
CA LYS A 205 -3.55 20.25 14.76
C LYS A 205 -2.53 20.86 13.80
N ALA A 206 -2.46 20.39 12.55
CA ALA A 206 -1.50 20.91 11.55
C ALA A 206 -1.70 22.42 11.27
N ASN A 207 -2.94 22.88 11.22
CA ASN A 207 -3.23 24.32 11.06
C ASN A 207 -2.91 25.15 12.31
N GLN A 208 -2.88 24.54 13.50
CA GLN A 208 -2.55 25.23 14.76
C GLN A 208 -1.05 25.20 15.08
N THR A 209 -0.31 24.22 14.56
CA THR A 209 1.13 24.04 14.81
C THR A 209 2.01 24.38 13.60
N ALA A 210 1.47 25.06 12.58
CA ALA A 210 2.25 25.60 11.47
C ALA A 210 3.16 26.74 11.97
N VAL A 211 4.17 26.37 12.76
CA VAL A 211 5.37 27.16 12.98
C VAL A 211 6.02 27.31 11.59
N PRO A 212 6.44 28.53 11.17
CA PRO A 212 7.18 28.69 9.92
C PRO A 212 8.36 27.70 9.93
N PRO A 213 8.69 27.06 8.79
CA PRO A 213 9.73 26.02 8.75
C PRO A 213 11.06 26.63 9.19
N GLY A 214 11.38 26.52 10.47
CA GLY A 214 12.71 26.69 10.98
C GLY A 214 13.50 25.47 10.55
N ASP A 215 14.61 25.68 9.85
CA ASP A 215 15.55 24.70 9.29
C ASP A 215 16.18 23.68 10.29
N THR A 216 15.57 23.41 11.44
CA THR A 216 16.26 22.84 12.61
C THR A 216 15.76 21.48 13.09
N ALA A 217 14.67 20.94 12.54
CA ALA A 217 14.36 19.54 12.80
C ALA A 217 15.39 18.67 12.05
N VAL A 218 16.54 18.42 12.67
CA VAL A 218 17.50 17.43 12.19
C VAL A 218 17.10 16.11 12.84
N PHE A 219 16.79 15.09 12.03
CA PHE A 219 16.52 13.74 12.56
C PHE A 219 17.62 13.34 13.52
N LYS A 220 17.27 12.75 14.65
CA LYS A 220 18.31 12.19 15.50
C LYS A 220 18.87 10.94 14.82
N GLN A 221 20.17 10.77 15.00
CA GLN A 221 20.93 9.70 14.37
C GLN A 221 20.38 8.31 14.79
N GLU A 222 19.76 8.21 15.96
CA GLU A 222 19.17 7.03 16.57
C GLU A 222 17.68 6.76 16.25
N GLU A 223 17.02 7.57 15.42
CA GLU A 223 15.58 7.44 15.17
C GLU A 223 15.23 6.22 14.31
N VAL A 224 14.18 5.53 14.71
CA VAL A 224 13.43 4.61 13.84
C VAL A 224 12.60 5.48 12.91
N LEU A 225 12.69 5.22 11.61
CA LEU A 225 11.92 5.97 10.62
C LEU A 225 10.64 5.25 10.22
N ILE A 226 10.69 3.92 10.21
CA ILE A 226 9.56 3.06 9.89
C ILE A 226 9.61 1.84 10.82
N LYS A 227 8.46 1.44 11.34
CA LYS A 227 8.22 0.17 12.02
C LYS A 227 6.96 -0.46 11.46
N VAL A 228 7.09 -1.64 10.87
CA VAL A 228 5.95 -2.42 10.35
C VAL A 228 5.73 -3.61 11.30
N PRO A 229 4.61 -3.62 12.04
CA PRO A 229 4.34 -4.65 13.03
C PRO A 229 4.06 -5.98 12.33
N LEU A 230 4.41 -7.09 12.99
CA LEU A 230 4.19 -8.44 12.44
C LEU A 230 2.74 -8.67 12.01
N ALA A 231 1.78 -8.11 12.74
CA ALA A 231 0.35 -8.23 12.47
C ALA A 231 -0.08 -7.67 11.10
N PHE A 232 0.67 -6.75 10.51
CA PHE A 232 0.38 -6.16 9.19
C PHE A 232 1.18 -6.79 8.04
N GLN A 233 2.17 -7.63 8.36
CA GLN A 233 2.97 -8.33 7.35
C GLN A 233 2.19 -9.50 6.73
N MET A 234 2.55 -9.88 5.51
CA MET A 234 2.08 -11.13 4.91
C MET A 234 3.11 -12.22 5.23
N THR A 235 2.69 -13.22 5.99
CA THR A 235 3.58 -14.26 6.55
C THR A 235 3.08 -15.65 6.21
N ARG A 236 3.91 -16.68 6.44
CA ARG A 236 3.53 -18.10 6.31
C ARG A 236 2.25 -18.41 7.08
N GLN A 237 2.18 -17.98 8.35
CA GLN A 237 1.04 -18.28 9.22
C GLN A 237 -0.25 -17.63 8.71
N VAL A 238 -0.16 -16.37 8.26
CA VAL A 238 -1.30 -15.67 7.65
C VAL A 238 -1.75 -16.38 6.37
N ALA A 239 -0.80 -16.77 5.51
CA ALA A 239 -1.10 -17.51 4.29
C ALA A 239 -1.81 -18.83 4.57
N LEU A 240 -1.28 -19.64 5.50
CA LEU A 240 -1.92 -20.91 5.87
C LEU A 240 -3.31 -20.70 6.47
N ASN A 241 -3.46 -19.76 7.42
CA ASN A 241 -4.75 -19.48 8.04
C ASN A 241 -5.80 -19.05 7.02
N THR A 242 -5.43 -18.22 6.05
CA THR A 242 -6.35 -17.80 4.99
C THR A 242 -6.65 -18.95 4.04
N LEU A 243 -5.62 -19.57 3.46
CA LEU A 243 -5.77 -20.55 2.38
C LEU A 243 -6.43 -21.86 2.84
N LEU A 244 -6.15 -22.34 4.06
CA LEU A 244 -6.78 -23.55 4.61
C LEU A 244 -8.30 -23.40 4.81
N THR A 245 -8.80 -22.18 5.01
CA THR A 245 -10.26 -21.94 5.12
C THR A 245 -10.96 -21.91 3.76
N LEU A 246 -10.21 -21.66 2.69
CA LEU A 246 -10.73 -21.53 1.32
C LEU A 246 -10.69 -22.86 0.56
N ILE A 247 -9.65 -23.66 0.80
CA ILE A 247 -9.39 -24.89 0.06
C ILE A 247 -10.05 -26.07 0.77
N PRO A 248 -10.92 -26.86 0.12
CA PRO A 248 -11.57 -28.01 0.72
C PRO A 248 -10.57 -29.05 1.27
N ALA A 249 -10.93 -29.72 2.37
CA ALA A 249 -10.05 -30.68 3.05
C ALA A 249 -9.53 -31.81 2.12
N HIS A 250 -10.33 -32.29 1.18
CA HIS A 250 -9.89 -33.32 0.23
C HIS A 250 -8.79 -32.81 -0.72
N ILE A 251 -8.83 -31.53 -1.12
CA ILE A 251 -7.76 -30.91 -1.92
C ILE A 251 -6.51 -30.71 -1.06
N GLN A 252 -6.66 -30.32 0.21
CA GLN A 252 -5.51 -30.19 1.12
C GLN A 252 -4.75 -31.52 1.31
N GLN A 253 -5.44 -32.66 1.22
CA GLN A 253 -4.80 -33.99 1.28
C GLN A 253 -4.01 -34.30 0.00
N MET A 254 -4.51 -33.90 -1.17
CA MET A 254 -3.84 -34.12 -2.46
C MET A 254 -2.71 -33.13 -2.72
N ALA A 255 -2.91 -31.86 -2.35
CA ALA A 255 -2.03 -30.73 -2.55
C ALA A 255 -1.79 -30.04 -1.20
N ASN A 256 -0.88 -30.61 -0.41
CA ASN A 256 -0.66 -30.19 0.96
C ASN A 256 0.06 -28.83 1.04
N LEU A 257 -0.69 -27.78 1.38
CA LEU A 257 -0.18 -26.42 1.59
C LEU A 257 0.98 -26.35 2.59
N HIS A 258 1.00 -27.22 3.61
CA HIS A 258 2.08 -27.21 4.61
C HIS A 258 3.44 -27.62 4.04
N THR A 259 3.46 -28.32 2.90
CA THR A 259 4.70 -28.73 2.22
C THR A 259 5.26 -27.65 1.29
N LEU A 260 4.47 -26.62 0.98
CA LEU A 260 4.93 -25.49 0.18
C LEU A 260 5.92 -24.65 1.00
N ASP A 261 6.94 -24.13 0.31
CA ASP A 261 7.84 -23.13 0.87
C ASP A 261 7.11 -21.80 1.11
N ASP A 262 7.76 -20.90 1.84
CA ASP A 262 7.18 -19.61 2.19
C ASP A 262 6.91 -18.74 0.95
N ALA A 263 7.73 -18.85 -0.10
CA ALA A 263 7.55 -18.06 -1.32
C ALA A 263 6.25 -18.46 -2.04
N ALA A 264 6.01 -19.75 -2.26
CA ALA A 264 4.81 -20.26 -2.90
C ALA A 264 3.54 -19.90 -2.10
N LEU A 265 3.60 -19.98 -0.76
CA LEU A 265 2.49 -19.58 0.10
C LEU A 265 2.20 -18.08 0.00
N LEU A 266 3.23 -17.23 -0.02
CA LEU A 266 3.07 -15.78 -0.21
C LEU A 266 2.50 -15.45 -1.60
N VAL A 267 2.90 -16.19 -2.64
CA VAL A 267 2.35 -16.03 -4.00
C VAL A 267 0.85 -16.32 -4.01
N LEU A 268 0.42 -17.44 -3.42
CA LEU A 268 -1.00 -17.80 -3.32
C LEU A 268 -1.79 -16.75 -2.51
N LEU A 269 -1.27 -16.34 -1.35
CA LEU A 269 -1.91 -15.33 -0.50
C LEU A 269 -2.02 -13.98 -1.23
N LEU A 270 -0.94 -13.48 -1.82
CA LEU A 270 -0.93 -12.19 -2.51
C LEU A 270 -1.88 -12.19 -3.73
N ALA A 271 -1.88 -13.27 -4.52
CA ALA A 271 -2.80 -13.42 -5.64
C ALA A 271 -4.27 -13.40 -5.19
N HIS A 272 -4.59 -14.13 -4.11
CA HIS A 272 -5.93 -14.16 -3.52
C HIS A 272 -6.37 -12.78 -3.02
N GLU A 273 -5.54 -12.13 -2.20
CA GLU A 273 -5.83 -10.81 -1.62
C GLU A 273 -5.99 -9.74 -2.70
N ARG A 274 -5.24 -9.83 -3.80
CA ARG A 274 -5.44 -8.95 -4.96
C ARG A 274 -6.82 -9.13 -5.59
N GLY A 275 -7.31 -10.36 -5.69
CA GLY A 275 -8.65 -10.64 -6.20
C GLY A 275 -9.79 -10.28 -5.24
N ILE A 276 -9.54 -10.25 -3.93
CA ILE A 276 -10.47 -9.67 -2.94
C ILE A 276 -10.65 -8.17 -3.21
N GLY A 277 -9.59 -7.47 -3.64
CA GLY A 277 -9.65 -6.05 -3.94
C GLY A 277 -9.88 -5.22 -2.67
N ARG A 278 -10.83 -4.28 -2.69
CA ARG A 278 -11.04 -3.29 -1.61
C ARG A 278 -11.41 -3.87 -0.25
N LEU A 279 -11.87 -5.12 -0.22
CA LEU A 279 -12.18 -5.82 1.03
C LEU A 279 -10.94 -6.47 1.67
N SER A 280 -9.80 -6.49 0.96
CA SER A 280 -8.55 -6.98 1.51
C SER A 280 -8.02 -6.00 2.54
N ARG A 281 -7.56 -6.52 3.67
CA ARG A 281 -6.82 -5.72 4.66
C ARG A 281 -5.54 -5.13 4.07
N TRP A 282 -4.92 -5.84 3.14
CA TRP A 282 -3.71 -5.40 2.43
C TRP A 282 -4.03 -4.63 1.15
N PHE A 283 -5.29 -4.24 0.91
CA PHE A 283 -5.63 -3.43 -0.25
C PHE A 283 -4.76 -2.18 -0.41
N PRO A 284 -4.49 -1.38 0.66
CA PRO A 284 -3.61 -0.21 0.55
C PRO A 284 -2.20 -0.55 0.09
N TYR A 285 -1.69 -1.74 0.43
CA TYR A 285 -0.40 -2.22 -0.03
C TYR A 285 -0.48 -2.70 -1.48
N ILE A 286 -1.46 -3.53 -1.81
CA ILE A 286 -1.59 -4.13 -3.14
C ILE A 286 -1.75 -3.08 -4.24
N VAL A 287 -2.48 -1.99 -3.98
CA VAL A 287 -2.64 -0.91 -4.98
C VAL A 287 -1.37 -0.10 -5.21
N THR A 288 -0.41 -0.14 -4.27
CA THR A 288 0.90 0.53 -4.45
C THR A 288 1.92 -0.34 -5.19
N LEU A 289 1.61 -1.63 -5.41
CA LEU A 289 2.48 -2.53 -6.15
C LEU A 289 2.40 -2.25 -7.66
N PRO A 290 3.51 -2.40 -8.40
CA PRO A 290 3.51 -2.16 -9.84
C PRO A 290 2.60 -3.16 -10.56
N HIS A 291 1.74 -2.67 -11.46
CA HIS A 291 0.92 -3.54 -12.31
C HIS A 291 1.77 -4.40 -13.24
N TYR A 292 2.90 -3.86 -13.70
CA TYR A 292 3.90 -4.55 -14.51
C TYR A 292 5.20 -4.63 -13.70
N PRO A 293 5.36 -5.67 -12.85
CA PRO A 293 6.57 -5.80 -12.05
C PRO A 293 7.78 -6.05 -12.95
N SER A 294 8.90 -5.40 -12.64
CA SER A 294 10.11 -5.35 -13.48
C SER A 294 10.97 -6.62 -13.43
N CYS A 295 10.62 -7.63 -12.64
CA CYS A 295 11.45 -8.82 -12.51
C CYS A 295 11.46 -9.65 -13.81
N GLY A 296 12.56 -10.38 -14.04
CA GLY A 296 12.76 -11.22 -15.22
C GLY A 296 11.85 -12.45 -15.33
N TYR A 297 11.05 -12.75 -14.30
CA TYR A 297 10.06 -13.83 -14.35
C TYR A 297 8.83 -13.47 -15.17
N HIS A 298 8.48 -12.19 -15.28
CA HIS A 298 7.23 -11.78 -15.91
C HIS A 298 7.39 -11.59 -17.43
N ARG A 299 6.66 -12.37 -18.24
CA ARG A 299 6.85 -12.41 -19.70
C ARG A 299 6.62 -11.07 -20.38
N SER A 300 5.66 -10.27 -19.90
CA SER A 300 5.27 -9.02 -20.57
C SER A 300 6.32 -7.91 -20.46
N VAL A 301 7.23 -7.99 -19.48
CA VAL A 301 8.28 -6.98 -19.28
C VAL A 301 9.59 -7.35 -19.98
N ARG A 302 9.61 -8.51 -20.65
CA ARG A 302 10.80 -9.02 -21.33
C ARG A 302 11.35 -8.05 -22.39
N PRO A 303 10.55 -7.41 -23.25
CA PRO A 303 11.08 -6.43 -24.21
C PRO A 303 11.88 -5.33 -23.50
N GLN A 304 11.33 -4.74 -22.44
CA GLN A 304 12.01 -3.68 -21.67
C GLN A 304 13.29 -4.17 -20.99
N ILE A 305 13.30 -5.43 -20.52
CA ILE A 305 14.51 -6.03 -19.96
C ILE A 305 15.58 -6.23 -21.03
N LEU A 306 15.20 -6.65 -22.25
CA LEU A 306 16.14 -6.82 -23.36
C LEU A 306 16.76 -5.48 -23.75
N ASP A 307 15.97 -4.40 -23.84
CA ASP A 307 16.48 -3.05 -24.07
C ASP A 307 17.47 -2.64 -22.96
N MET A 308 17.18 -2.98 -21.70
CA MET A 308 18.10 -2.72 -20.59
C MET A 308 19.39 -3.54 -20.69
N LEU A 309 19.39 -4.76 -21.24
CA LEU A 309 20.61 -5.52 -21.46
C LEU A 309 21.53 -4.83 -22.48
N GLU A 310 20.95 -4.28 -23.55
CA GLU A 310 21.69 -3.54 -24.56
C GLU A 310 22.35 -2.31 -23.94
N VAL A 311 21.64 -1.60 -23.06
CA VAL A 311 22.17 -0.45 -22.31
C VAL A 311 23.27 -0.88 -21.33
N LEU A 312 23.06 -1.97 -20.58
CA LEU A 312 24.06 -2.49 -19.62
C LEU A 312 25.37 -2.89 -20.32
N GLU A 313 25.29 -3.48 -21.51
CA GLU A 313 26.45 -3.85 -22.31
C GLU A 313 27.11 -2.62 -22.95
N ALA A 314 26.35 -1.75 -23.60
CA ALA A 314 26.87 -0.64 -24.38
C ALA A 314 27.38 0.54 -23.53
N GLU A 315 26.69 0.88 -22.43
CA GLU A 315 27.02 2.05 -21.60
C GLU A 315 27.83 1.72 -20.35
N TYR A 316 27.61 0.52 -19.78
CA TYR A 316 28.17 0.15 -18.47
C TYR A 316 29.16 -1.01 -18.53
N GLU A 317 29.48 -1.51 -19.74
CA GLU A 317 30.43 -2.61 -19.99
C GLU A 317 30.13 -3.88 -19.17
N VAL A 318 28.86 -4.12 -18.84
CA VAL A 318 28.43 -5.33 -18.13
C VAL A 318 28.38 -6.50 -19.12
N GLU A 319 29.03 -7.61 -18.79
CA GLU A 319 28.99 -8.82 -19.62
C GLU A 319 27.61 -9.49 -19.54
N THR A 320 26.77 -9.26 -20.56
CA THR A 320 25.40 -9.79 -20.66
C THR A 320 25.30 -11.03 -21.56
N SER A 321 26.43 -11.56 -22.04
CA SER A 321 26.47 -12.73 -22.92
C SER A 321 25.72 -13.93 -22.31
N GLY A 322 24.73 -14.44 -23.05
CA GLY A 322 23.88 -15.55 -22.61
C GLY A 322 22.74 -15.19 -21.66
N TRP A 323 22.66 -13.96 -21.14
CA TRP A 323 21.60 -13.55 -20.20
C TRP A 323 20.22 -13.62 -20.84
N THR A 324 20.08 -13.30 -22.12
CA THR A 324 18.80 -13.40 -22.87
C THR A 324 18.22 -14.83 -22.84
N THR A 325 19.10 -15.84 -22.90
CA THR A 325 18.71 -17.26 -22.86
C THR A 325 18.33 -17.67 -21.45
N GLU A 326 19.10 -17.25 -20.44
CA GLU A 326 18.80 -17.56 -19.04
C GLU A 326 17.52 -16.85 -18.56
N LEU A 327 17.27 -15.60 -18.98
CA LEU A 327 16.01 -14.90 -18.78
C LEU A 327 14.83 -15.66 -19.40
N ALA A 328 14.99 -16.19 -20.61
CA ALA A 328 13.97 -17.01 -21.25
C ALA A 328 13.63 -18.25 -20.41
N LYS A 329 14.64 -18.93 -19.90
CA LYS A 329 14.48 -20.12 -19.04
C LYS A 329 13.81 -19.75 -17.71
N ALA A 330 14.23 -18.65 -17.09
CA ALA A 330 13.65 -18.16 -15.84
C ALA A 330 12.16 -17.84 -15.99
N ALA A 331 11.78 -17.10 -17.04
CA ALA A 331 10.38 -16.79 -17.33
C ALA A 331 9.55 -18.05 -17.64
N GLN A 332 10.09 -19.00 -18.41
CA GLN A 332 9.41 -20.28 -18.66
C GLN A 332 9.22 -21.10 -17.39
N TYR A 333 10.22 -21.11 -16.50
CA TYR A 333 10.15 -21.82 -15.24
C TYR A 333 9.13 -21.19 -14.29
N ALA A 334 9.10 -19.86 -14.19
CA ALA A 334 8.08 -19.13 -13.43
C ALA A 334 6.66 -19.42 -13.93
N THR A 335 6.44 -19.47 -15.25
CA THR A 335 5.13 -19.87 -15.79
C THR A 335 4.75 -21.29 -15.39
N LYS A 336 5.68 -22.26 -15.42
CA LYS A 336 5.38 -23.64 -14.97
C LYS A 336 4.98 -23.70 -13.50
N ILE A 337 5.61 -22.88 -12.65
CA ILE A 337 5.22 -22.73 -11.25
C ILE A 337 3.80 -22.17 -11.16
N ALA A 338 3.52 -21.06 -11.86
CA ALA A 338 2.21 -20.42 -11.85
C ALA A 338 1.10 -21.34 -12.40
N GLU A 339 1.36 -22.09 -13.47
CA GLU A 339 0.45 -23.11 -14.03
C GLU A 339 0.17 -24.22 -13.02
N SER A 340 1.20 -24.70 -12.34
CA SER A 340 1.04 -25.76 -11.33
C SER A 340 0.24 -25.27 -10.12
N LEU A 341 0.57 -24.10 -9.58
CA LEU A 341 -0.19 -23.46 -8.51
C LEU A 341 -1.63 -23.15 -8.93
N SER A 342 -1.84 -22.72 -10.17
CA SER A 342 -3.17 -22.42 -10.70
C SER A 342 -4.01 -23.68 -10.87
N ARG A 343 -3.41 -24.79 -11.30
CA ARG A 343 -4.10 -26.09 -11.42
C ARG A 343 -4.52 -26.60 -10.05
N ASP A 344 -3.62 -26.54 -9.08
CA ASP A 344 -3.84 -27.17 -7.78
C ASP A 344 -4.71 -26.30 -6.85
N TYR A 345 -4.61 -24.97 -6.96
CA TYR A 345 -5.27 -24.02 -6.03
C TYR A 345 -6.11 -22.93 -6.69
N GLY A 346 -5.93 -22.67 -7.99
CA GLY A 346 -6.49 -21.48 -8.66
C GLY A 346 -8.01 -21.36 -8.61
N ALA A 347 -8.73 -22.47 -8.62
CA ALA A 347 -10.20 -22.50 -8.52
C ALA A 347 -10.74 -21.96 -7.18
N PHE A 348 -9.91 -21.96 -6.13
CA PHE A 348 -10.27 -21.51 -4.78
C PHE A 348 -9.82 -20.06 -4.51
N LEU A 349 -9.03 -19.47 -5.40
CA LEU A 349 -8.54 -18.10 -5.24
C LEU A 349 -9.56 -17.10 -5.78
N LYS A 350 -9.65 -15.93 -5.13
CA LYS A 350 -10.30 -14.77 -5.75
C LYS A 350 -9.36 -14.22 -6.81
N ILE A 351 -9.89 -13.98 -8.01
CA ILE A 351 -9.13 -13.47 -9.16
C ILE A 351 -9.74 -12.14 -9.60
N PRO A 352 -8.93 -11.09 -9.87
CA PRO A 352 -9.42 -9.85 -10.44
C PRO A 352 -10.16 -10.06 -11.78
N PRO A 353 -11.16 -9.21 -12.11
CA PRO A 353 -11.87 -9.34 -13.37
C PRO A 353 -10.94 -9.12 -14.58
N GLY A 354 -11.10 -9.93 -15.61
CA GLY A 354 -10.38 -9.78 -16.88
C GLY A 354 -8.96 -10.38 -16.91
N ILE A 355 -8.51 -11.05 -15.85
CA ILE A 355 -7.23 -11.78 -15.84
C ILE A 355 -7.43 -13.25 -15.45
N THR A 356 -6.58 -14.13 -15.95
CA THR A 356 -6.61 -15.56 -15.57
C THR A 356 -5.90 -15.79 -14.24
N SER A 357 -6.19 -16.93 -13.59
CA SER A 357 -5.48 -17.33 -12.37
C SER A 357 -3.97 -17.44 -12.60
N VAL A 358 -3.54 -18.02 -13.73
CA VAL A 358 -2.12 -18.11 -14.11
C VAL A 358 -1.48 -16.72 -14.21
N GLN A 359 -2.10 -15.76 -14.92
CA GLN A 359 -1.58 -14.39 -15.04
C GLN A 359 -1.48 -13.69 -13.67
N ASN A 360 -2.47 -13.88 -12.80
CA ASN A 360 -2.46 -13.30 -11.47
C ASN A 360 -1.33 -13.90 -10.59
N LEU A 361 -1.09 -15.20 -10.71
CA LEU A 361 -0.01 -15.91 -10.01
C LEU A 361 1.37 -15.55 -10.56
N GLU A 362 1.54 -15.37 -11.88
CA GLU A 362 2.78 -14.86 -12.48
C GLU A 362 3.11 -13.46 -11.97
N TRP A 363 2.10 -12.58 -11.90
CA TRP A 363 2.26 -11.26 -11.29
C TRP A 363 2.69 -11.37 -9.82
N ALA A 364 2.00 -12.19 -9.01
CA ALA A 364 2.30 -12.34 -7.59
C ALA A 364 3.70 -12.95 -7.36
N LEU A 365 4.11 -13.93 -8.17
CA LEU A 365 5.45 -14.51 -8.14
C LEU A 365 6.53 -13.45 -8.33
N CYS A 366 6.33 -12.57 -9.31
CA CYS A 366 7.27 -11.49 -9.58
C CYS A 366 7.35 -10.48 -8.43
N GLN A 367 6.22 -10.15 -7.79
CA GLN A 367 6.21 -9.30 -6.59
C GLN A 367 6.94 -9.97 -5.43
N VAL A 368 6.63 -11.23 -5.13
CA VAL A 368 7.27 -11.96 -4.02
C VAL A 368 8.77 -12.08 -4.25
N ALA A 369 9.21 -12.43 -5.45
CA ALA A 369 10.64 -12.54 -5.75
C ALA A 369 11.41 -11.22 -5.62
N SER A 370 10.78 -10.10 -5.98
CA SER A 370 11.42 -8.78 -5.96
C SER A 370 11.34 -8.07 -4.61
N ARG A 371 10.37 -8.40 -3.76
CA ARG A 371 10.00 -7.59 -2.57
C ARG A 371 9.99 -8.35 -1.25
N ALA A 372 9.97 -9.68 -1.27
CA ALA A 372 9.91 -10.42 -0.04
C ALA A 372 11.23 -10.31 0.74
N THR A 373 11.09 -10.13 2.05
CA THR A 373 12.19 -9.90 2.98
C THR A 373 12.42 -11.14 3.83
N ALA A 374 13.68 -11.54 3.94
CA ALA A 374 14.08 -12.66 4.78
C ALA A 374 13.85 -12.35 6.26
N GLY A 375 13.47 -13.37 7.02
CA GLY A 375 13.02 -13.26 8.39
C GLY A 375 13.40 -14.42 9.28
N HIS A 376 13.13 -14.27 10.57
CA HIS A 376 13.25 -15.34 11.53
C HIS A 376 12.21 -16.44 11.27
N GLU A 377 12.65 -17.70 11.23
CA GLU A 377 11.82 -18.87 10.87
C GLU A 377 10.54 -18.99 11.71
N LYS A 378 10.60 -18.59 12.99
CA LYS A 378 9.45 -18.50 13.92
C LYS A 378 8.23 -17.80 13.30
N HIS A 379 8.44 -16.81 12.44
CA HIS A 379 7.39 -16.01 11.82
C HIS A 379 7.27 -16.23 10.31
N GLY A 380 7.96 -17.25 9.79
CA GLY A 380 8.21 -17.44 8.36
C GLY A 380 9.56 -16.87 7.96
N SER A 381 10.35 -17.69 7.28
CA SER A 381 11.67 -17.35 6.76
C SER A 381 11.63 -16.27 5.67
N LEU A 382 10.48 -16.09 5.01
CA LEU A 382 10.24 -15.09 3.98
C LEU A 382 8.88 -14.42 4.20
N ARG A 383 8.81 -13.09 4.06
CA ARG A 383 7.61 -12.27 4.33
C ARG A 383 7.49 -11.11 3.36
N LEU A 384 6.28 -10.70 3.01
CA LEU A 384 6.06 -9.37 2.43
C LEU A 384 5.84 -8.39 3.57
N VAL A 385 6.60 -7.30 3.56
CA VAL A 385 6.59 -6.28 4.61
C VAL A 385 6.11 -4.97 3.98
N PRO A 386 4.78 -4.72 3.96
CA PRO A 386 4.23 -3.55 3.31
C PRO A 386 4.92 -2.26 3.73
N LEU A 387 5.11 -1.33 2.79
CA LEU A 387 5.79 -0.04 2.95
C LEU A 387 7.32 -0.14 2.97
N MET A 388 7.90 -1.17 3.58
CA MET A 388 9.37 -1.32 3.67
C MET A 388 10.01 -1.71 2.34
N ASP A 389 9.31 -2.52 1.56
CA ASP A 389 9.71 -2.94 0.22
C ASP A 389 9.56 -1.84 -0.86
N MET A 390 9.15 -0.63 -0.46
CA MET A 390 9.07 0.56 -1.32
C MET A 390 10.31 1.45 -1.25
N ILE A 391 11.28 1.09 -0.39
CA ILE A 391 12.54 1.80 -0.26
C ILE A 391 13.46 1.33 -1.40
N ASN A 392 14.45 2.12 -1.82
CA ASN A 392 15.38 1.70 -2.87
C ASN A 392 16.71 1.19 -2.32
N HIS A 393 17.44 0.48 -3.18
CA HIS A 393 18.70 -0.13 -2.84
C HIS A 393 19.89 0.85 -2.81
N ASP A 394 20.78 0.71 -1.84
CA ASP A 394 22.14 1.28 -1.85
C ASP A 394 23.10 0.40 -1.03
N GLN A 395 24.24 0.02 -1.61
CA GLN A 395 25.30 -0.74 -0.92
C GLN A 395 25.72 -0.13 0.41
N THR A 396 25.79 1.21 0.49
CA THR A 396 26.28 1.89 1.68
C THR A 396 25.21 1.99 2.76
N ALA A 397 23.96 1.72 2.43
CA ALA A 397 22.86 1.80 3.39
C ALA A 397 22.85 0.64 4.40
N GLY A 398 22.05 0.79 5.45
CA GLY A 398 21.73 -0.31 6.37
C GLY A 398 20.67 -1.24 5.78
N GLY A 399 20.62 -2.48 6.26
CA GLY A 399 19.53 -3.40 5.93
C GLY A 399 18.28 -3.15 6.77
N PHE A 400 17.24 -3.93 6.49
CA PHE A 400 16.08 -4.06 7.37
C PHE A 400 16.50 -4.77 8.66
N VAL A 401 15.94 -4.33 9.80
CA VAL A 401 16.19 -4.96 11.10
C VAL A 401 14.89 -5.58 11.59
N GLU A 402 14.87 -6.88 11.76
CA GLU A 402 13.80 -7.57 12.48
C GLU A 402 14.04 -7.46 13.99
N LEU A 403 13.01 -7.05 14.72
CA LEU A 403 13.02 -6.98 16.17
C LEU A 403 12.82 -8.36 16.80
N LYS A 404 13.59 -8.65 17.84
CA LYS A 404 13.58 -9.89 18.65
C LYS A 404 12.68 -9.77 19.88
N GLY A 405 12.21 -8.56 20.20
CA GLY A 405 11.31 -8.31 21.34
C GLY A 405 12.03 -8.24 22.70
N ASN A 406 13.36 -8.21 22.69
CA ASN A 406 14.19 -8.06 23.89
C ASN A 406 15.20 -6.91 23.77
N GLU A 407 15.06 -6.07 22.75
CA GLU A 407 15.88 -4.88 22.60
C GLU A 407 15.54 -3.85 23.68
N SER A 408 16.58 -3.31 24.33
CA SER A 408 16.41 -2.31 25.37
C SER A 408 17.50 -1.24 25.29
N TYR A 409 17.13 0.01 25.55
CA TYR A 409 18.09 1.11 25.71
C TYR A 409 19.21 0.78 26.71
N ALA A 410 18.88 0.04 27.78
CA ALA A 410 19.85 -0.36 28.80
C ALA A 410 20.91 -1.34 28.27
N ALA A 411 20.58 -2.15 27.26
CA ALA A 411 21.49 -3.09 26.62
C ALA A 411 22.37 -2.45 25.53
N GLY A 412 22.23 -1.13 25.33
CA GLY A 412 22.86 -0.43 24.20
C GLY A 412 22.07 -0.56 22.90
N ASP A 413 20.85 -1.12 22.95
CA ASP A 413 19.92 -1.01 21.84
C ASP A 413 19.26 0.37 21.84
N PHE A 414 18.54 0.69 20.79
CA PHE A 414 18.02 2.05 20.56
C PHE A 414 16.51 2.08 20.41
N ILE A 415 15.86 0.96 20.68
CA ILE A 415 14.42 0.85 20.80
C ILE A 415 14.21 0.09 22.10
N GLU A 416 13.31 0.59 22.93
CA GLU A 416 12.72 -0.22 23.96
C GLU A 416 11.62 -1.05 23.30
N THR A 417 11.92 -2.32 23.05
CA THR A 417 10.94 -3.25 22.52
C THR A 417 10.39 -4.10 23.64
N THR A 418 9.20 -4.60 23.42
CA THR A 418 8.59 -5.64 24.25
C THR A 418 8.49 -6.92 23.43
N GLU A 419 8.20 -8.04 24.08
CA GLU A 419 7.89 -9.29 23.37
C GLU A 419 6.77 -9.12 22.33
N SER A 420 5.86 -8.16 22.53
CA SER A 420 4.79 -7.87 21.57
C SER A 420 5.26 -7.23 20.25
N ASP A 421 6.52 -6.80 20.19
CA ASP A 421 7.17 -6.23 19.00
C ASP A 421 8.03 -7.25 18.24
N GLU A 422 8.19 -8.46 18.76
CA GLU A 422 8.95 -9.53 18.10
C GLU A 422 8.40 -9.79 16.69
N GLY A 423 9.31 -9.89 15.72
CA GLY A 423 8.98 -10.09 14.31
C GLY A 423 8.55 -8.82 13.56
N ALA A 424 8.41 -7.68 14.24
CA ALA A 424 8.27 -6.40 13.55
C ALA A 424 9.57 -6.03 12.85
N PHE A 425 9.48 -5.39 11.68
CA PHE A 425 10.65 -4.86 11.00
C PHE A 425 10.76 -3.35 11.19
N VAL A 426 11.98 -2.87 11.30
CA VAL A 426 12.29 -1.45 11.38
C VAL A 426 13.31 -1.01 10.35
N VAL A 427 13.20 0.25 9.94
CA VAL A 427 14.16 0.94 9.07
C VAL A 427 14.73 2.16 9.77
N ARG A 428 16.02 2.38 9.56
CA ARG A 428 16.78 3.52 10.06
C ARG A 428 17.64 4.08 8.94
N SER A 429 17.98 5.36 9.03
CA SER A 429 18.96 5.96 8.13
C SER A 429 20.39 5.63 8.57
N LEU A 430 20.93 4.57 7.99
CA LEU A 430 22.33 4.18 8.11
C LEU A 430 23.02 4.38 6.76
N ARG A 431 24.20 5.00 6.74
CA ARG A 431 25.07 5.12 5.55
C ARG A 431 26.54 4.92 5.92
N ASN A 432 27.23 4.04 5.19
CA ASN A 432 28.62 3.63 5.42
C ASN A 432 28.85 3.13 6.86
N GLY A 433 27.94 2.28 7.36
CA GLY A 433 27.99 1.77 8.73
C GLY A 433 27.75 2.82 9.83
N ARG A 434 27.58 4.09 9.45
CA ARG A 434 27.30 5.18 10.38
C ARG A 434 25.87 5.62 10.20
N ARG A 435 25.18 5.76 11.32
CA ARG A 435 23.87 6.39 11.30
C ARG A 435 24.01 7.83 10.84
N ARG A 436 23.10 8.33 10.03
CA ARG A 436 23.12 9.74 9.59
C ARG A 436 21.70 10.26 9.53
N PRO A 437 21.42 11.49 9.99
CA PRO A 437 20.15 12.12 9.67
C PRO A 437 19.94 12.17 8.16
N LEU A 438 18.72 11.88 7.70
CA LEU A 438 18.33 12.25 6.35
C LEU A 438 18.18 13.76 6.28
N LYS A 439 18.73 14.38 5.24
CA LYS A 439 18.51 15.80 4.91
C LYS A 439 17.19 15.96 4.17
N LEU A 440 16.61 17.17 4.17
CA LEU A 440 15.46 17.46 3.33
C LEU A 440 15.79 17.18 1.85
N GLY A 441 14.86 16.56 1.13
CA GLY A 441 15.02 16.04 -0.23
C GLY A 441 15.81 14.73 -0.34
N GLN A 442 16.39 14.21 0.75
CA GLN A 442 17.21 13.01 0.70
C GLN A 442 16.35 11.74 0.71
N GLU A 443 16.67 10.83 -0.21
CA GLU A 443 16.08 9.50 -0.25
C GLU A 443 16.56 8.62 0.91
N LEU A 444 15.59 7.95 1.56
CA LEU A 444 15.84 6.83 2.44
C LEU A 444 16.18 5.62 1.56
N LEU A 445 17.33 5.01 1.83
CA LEU A 445 17.84 3.87 1.08
C LEU A 445 18.13 2.72 2.05
N VAL A 446 18.12 1.50 1.53
CA VAL A 446 18.40 0.27 2.29
C VAL A 446 19.28 -0.68 1.47
N ASN A 447 19.99 -1.55 2.16
CA ASN A 447 20.88 -2.52 1.53
C ASN A 447 20.18 -3.88 1.39
N TYR A 448 19.93 -4.29 0.16
CA TYR A 448 19.33 -5.57 -0.24
C TYR A 448 20.37 -6.63 -0.53
N ASN A 449 21.67 -6.35 -0.31
CA ASN A 449 22.72 -7.23 -0.78
C ASN A 449 22.53 -8.65 -0.26
N VAL A 450 22.21 -9.53 -1.20
CA VAL A 450 22.31 -10.96 -1.03
C VAL A 450 23.75 -11.32 -1.40
N PRO A 451 24.59 -11.82 -0.46
CA PRO A 451 26.02 -12.00 -0.70
C PRO A 451 26.34 -12.81 -1.96
N HIS A 452 25.51 -13.82 -2.27
CA HIS A 452 25.74 -14.78 -3.35
C HIS A 452 25.02 -14.46 -4.66
N TYR A 453 24.25 -13.37 -4.74
CA TYR A 453 23.57 -13.02 -5.98
C TYR A 453 24.59 -12.51 -7.01
N ALA A 454 24.63 -13.18 -8.15
CA ALA A 454 25.34 -12.72 -9.31
C ALA A 454 24.51 -11.62 -10.03
N PRO A 455 25.11 -10.84 -10.94
CA PRO A 455 24.41 -9.72 -11.58
C PRO A 455 23.11 -10.10 -12.30
N LEU A 456 23.10 -11.26 -12.97
CA LEU A 456 21.90 -11.82 -13.59
C LEU A 456 20.82 -12.21 -12.56
N ASP A 457 21.19 -12.69 -11.37
CA ASP A 457 20.22 -13.06 -10.33
C ASP A 457 19.47 -11.82 -9.81
N TRP A 458 20.18 -10.69 -9.67
CA TRP A 458 19.58 -9.39 -9.39
C TRP A 458 18.60 -9.00 -10.50
N LEU A 459 19.04 -9.05 -11.75
CA LEU A 459 18.17 -8.71 -12.86
C LEU A 459 16.90 -9.57 -12.90
N ILE A 460 17.04 -10.88 -12.76
CA ILE A 460 15.91 -11.82 -12.78
C ILE A 460 14.98 -11.57 -11.58
N SER A 461 15.52 -11.40 -10.38
CA SER A 461 14.72 -11.34 -9.15
C SER A 461 14.13 -9.96 -8.90
N THR A 462 14.91 -8.90 -9.08
CA THR A 462 14.54 -7.52 -8.69
C THR A 462 14.30 -6.60 -9.89
N GLY A 463 14.68 -7.02 -11.10
CA GLY A 463 14.46 -6.24 -12.32
C GLY A 463 15.47 -5.11 -12.56
N PHE A 464 16.62 -5.11 -11.86
CA PHE A 464 17.72 -4.17 -12.09
C PHE A 464 19.06 -4.78 -11.67
N VAL A 465 20.18 -4.19 -12.12
CA VAL A 465 21.53 -4.56 -11.67
C VAL A 465 22.18 -3.36 -10.98
N PRO A 466 22.50 -3.43 -9.67
CA PRO A 466 23.12 -2.31 -8.99
C PRO A 466 24.60 -2.11 -9.42
N PRO A 467 25.13 -0.88 -9.37
CA PRO A 467 26.49 -0.56 -9.83
C PRO A 467 27.60 -1.41 -9.22
N GLU A 468 27.49 -1.71 -7.93
CA GLU A 468 28.43 -2.56 -7.20
C GLU A 468 28.43 -4.03 -7.65
N ARG A 469 27.48 -4.41 -8.51
CA ARG A 469 27.38 -5.72 -9.15
C ARG A 469 27.67 -5.67 -10.64
N TRP A 470 28.16 -4.58 -11.23
CA TRP A 470 28.51 -4.56 -12.66
C TRP A 470 29.77 -5.39 -13.03
N GLY A 471 30.35 -6.13 -12.08
CA GLY A 471 31.46 -7.05 -12.35
C GLY A 471 31.08 -8.20 -13.29
N LYS A 472 32.09 -8.90 -13.82
CA LYS A 472 31.91 -10.05 -14.71
C LYS A 472 31.00 -11.11 -14.07
N TRP A 473 29.93 -11.50 -14.76
CA TRP A 473 29.08 -12.59 -14.31
C TRP A 473 29.74 -13.92 -14.68
N HIS A 474 29.86 -14.80 -13.70
CA HIS A 474 30.24 -16.19 -13.94
C HIS A 474 29.00 -17.05 -13.75
N LYS A 475 28.75 -17.91 -14.73
CA LYS A 475 27.75 -18.96 -14.56
C LYS A 475 28.16 -19.81 -13.37
N VAL A 476 27.37 -19.74 -12.31
CA VAL A 476 27.52 -20.66 -11.19
C VAL A 476 27.04 -22.01 -11.71
N ASP A 477 27.98 -22.92 -11.97
CA ASP A 477 27.64 -24.31 -12.24
C ASP A 477 26.79 -24.85 -11.09
N ARG A 478 25.81 -25.70 -11.40
CA ARG A 478 24.83 -26.19 -10.42
C ARG A 478 25.56 -26.69 -9.16
N VAL A 479 25.34 -25.99 -8.03
CA VAL A 479 25.94 -26.33 -6.72
C VAL A 479 25.51 -27.73 -6.26
N TRP A 480 24.37 -28.21 -6.75
CA TRP A 480 24.00 -29.60 -6.66
C TRP A 480 24.40 -30.36 -7.92
N PRO A 481 25.18 -31.46 -7.79
CA PRO A 481 25.34 -32.39 -8.91
C PRO A 481 23.92 -32.78 -9.35
N PRO A 482 23.64 -32.87 -10.67
CA PRO A 482 22.37 -33.39 -11.12
C PRO A 482 22.15 -34.69 -10.35
N GLN A 483 21.09 -34.74 -9.55
CA GLN A 483 20.73 -35.92 -8.78
C GLN A 483 20.67 -37.03 -9.82
N ARG A 484 21.66 -37.94 -9.78
CA ARG A 484 21.76 -39.03 -10.75
C ARG A 484 20.50 -39.86 -10.53
N TRP A 485 19.48 -39.63 -11.34
CA TRP A 485 18.50 -40.66 -11.62
C TRP A 485 19.32 -41.84 -12.11
N ASN A 486 19.30 -42.92 -11.34
CA ASN A 486 20.23 -44.04 -11.45
C ASN A 486 20.51 -44.40 -12.92
N SER A 487 21.78 -44.23 -13.30
CA SER A 487 22.47 -44.82 -14.46
C SER A 487 21.60 -45.58 -15.46
N VAL A 488 21.16 -44.89 -16.52
CA VAL A 488 21.03 -45.55 -17.82
C VAL A 488 22.46 -45.63 -18.39
N PRO A 489 22.96 -46.82 -18.76
CA PRO A 489 24.30 -46.97 -19.31
C PRO A 489 24.46 -46.09 -20.56
N ASP A 490 25.61 -45.45 -20.70
CA ASP A 490 25.96 -44.62 -21.86
C ASP A 490 25.81 -45.42 -23.16
N GLY A 491 24.75 -45.12 -23.92
CA GLY A 491 24.48 -45.75 -25.20
C GLY A 491 23.03 -45.54 -25.65
N ALA A 492 22.85 -44.55 -26.53
CA ALA A 492 21.61 -44.13 -27.19
C ALA A 492 20.58 -43.39 -26.30
N GLN A 493 20.42 -42.08 -26.56
CA GLN A 493 19.17 -41.42 -26.22
C GLN A 493 18.03 -42.14 -26.97
N PRO A 494 16.89 -42.45 -26.32
CA PRO A 494 15.76 -43.08 -26.98
C PRO A 494 15.32 -42.20 -28.15
N THR A 495 15.22 -42.79 -29.34
CA THR A 495 14.70 -42.07 -30.52
C THR A 495 13.28 -41.61 -30.25
N ALA A 496 12.80 -40.60 -30.98
CA ALA A 496 11.42 -40.12 -30.85
C ALA A 496 10.38 -41.26 -30.98
N GLU A 497 10.69 -42.29 -31.77
CA GLU A 497 9.87 -43.51 -31.90
C GLU A 497 9.86 -44.38 -30.64
N GLN A 498 11.01 -44.47 -29.95
CA GLN A 498 11.14 -45.20 -28.69
C GLN A 498 10.41 -44.48 -27.55
N TRP A 499 10.45 -43.14 -27.53
CA TRP A 499 9.64 -42.31 -26.64
C TRP A 499 8.14 -42.46 -26.88
N ASN A 500 7.72 -42.60 -28.14
CA ASN A 500 6.32 -42.79 -28.49
C ASN A 500 5.80 -44.20 -28.16
N ARG A 501 6.65 -45.22 -28.24
CA ARG A 501 6.31 -46.60 -27.91
C ARG A 501 6.25 -46.84 -26.40
N ASP A 502 7.20 -46.28 -25.65
CA ASP A 502 7.44 -46.61 -24.24
C ASP A 502 6.89 -45.54 -23.26
N LYS A 503 5.84 -44.80 -23.68
CA LYS A 503 5.24 -43.69 -22.90
C LYS A 503 5.04 -44.08 -21.41
N PRO A 504 5.42 -43.20 -20.47
CA PRO A 504 5.13 -43.37 -19.04
C PRO A 504 3.66 -43.72 -18.81
N THR A 505 3.37 -44.60 -17.85
CA THR A 505 2.01 -45.11 -17.56
C THR A 505 0.97 -43.98 -17.36
N ILE A 506 1.41 -42.81 -16.88
CA ILE A 506 0.60 -41.61 -16.68
C ILE A 506 0.15 -40.93 -17.99
N LEU A 507 0.91 -41.11 -19.08
CA LEU A 507 0.59 -40.61 -20.41
C LEU A 507 -0.21 -41.63 -21.25
N LYS A 508 -0.11 -42.93 -20.91
CA LYS A 508 -1.01 -43.95 -21.47
C LYS A 508 -2.46 -43.74 -21.01
N SER A 509 -2.67 -43.45 -19.72
CA SER A 509 -4.01 -43.17 -19.20
C SER A 509 -4.64 -41.93 -19.84
N LEU A 510 -3.85 -40.90 -20.17
CA LEU A 510 -4.35 -39.68 -20.84
C LEU A 510 -4.67 -39.88 -22.33
N SER A 511 -3.98 -40.80 -23.03
CA SER A 511 -4.30 -41.10 -24.43
C SER A 511 -5.44 -42.09 -24.61
N GLU A 512 -5.79 -42.83 -23.56
CA GLU A 512 -6.85 -43.84 -23.57
C GLU A 512 -8.19 -43.33 -22.98
N THR A 513 -8.22 -42.10 -22.45
CA THR A 513 -9.46 -41.47 -21.98
C THR A 513 -10.21 -40.89 -23.18
N ASP A 514 -11.42 -41.38 -23.49
CA ASP A 514 -12.28 -40.79 -24.54
C ASP A 514 -12.56 -39.33 -24.14
N PRO A 515 -12.31 -38.33 -25.03
CA PRO A 515 -12.60 -36.93 -24.74
C PRO A 515 -14.03 -36.65 -24.29
N ARG A 516 -14.98 -37.57 -24.55
CA ARG A 516 -16.38 -37.49 -24.09
C ARG A 516 -16.57 -37.85 -22.62
N ASP A 517 -15.62 -38.51 -21.98
CA ASP A 517 -15.65 -38.80 -20.54
C ASP A 517 -15.06 -37.65 -19.69
N LEU A 518 -14.62 -36.56 -20.34
CA LEU A 518 -14.06 -35.36 -19.71
C LEU A 518 -14.96 -34.12 -19.86
N MET A 519 -16.27 -34.30 -20.13
CA MET A 519 -17.29 -33.25 -20.05
C MET A 519 -18.31 -33.50 -18.95
#